data_AF-A0A3P2EL37-F1
#
_entry.id   AF-A0A3P2EL37-F1
#
_cell.length_a   1.000
_cell.length_b   1.000
_cell.length_c   1.000
_cell.angle_alpha   90.00
_cell.angle_beta   90.00
_cell.angle_gamma   90.00
#
_symmetry.space_group_name_H-M   'P 1'
#
loop_
_entity.id
_entity.type
_entity.pdbx_description
1 polymer ?
#
loop_
_entity_poly.entity_id
_entity_poly.type
_entity_poly.pdbx_seq_one_letter_code
_entity_poly.pdbx_strand_id
1 'polypeptide(L)'
;MATAFAFLATAWAAFEARYSAKAAMKAVKLTSDSLYEMRKASFKQWFQLLLEQHAPMHDEVQNLISTDQDISIKFNINFLQSSFPTLSKKTEVIRYINHIVSILEFVDNDFYTTNASFNEKKQYVEQLTNRINSDVKLVIAILGLNVFDNGTYTPRRLNELLNKYDFFNRECFFKEAIEK
;
A
#
# COMPACT_ATOMS: atom_id res chain seq x y z
N MET A 1 -59.44 26.86 -28.26
CA MET A 1 -58.83 25.64 -28.83
C MET A 1 -57.30 25.76 -28.90
N ALA A 2 -56.72 26.86 -29.40
CA ALA A 2 -55.26 27.03 -29.54
C ALA A 2 -54.45 26.97 -28.23
N THR A 3 -54.98 27.46 -27.11
CA THR A 3 -54.30 27.45 -25.81
C THR A 3 -54.12 26.05 -25.23
N ALA A 4 -55.14 25.17 -25.35
CA ALA A 4 -55.07 23.79 -24.84
C ALA A 4 -54.03 22.93 -25.59
N PHE A 5 -53.92 23.10 -26.92
CA PHE A 5 -52.90 22.41 -27.72
C PHE A 5 -51.48 22.88 -27.36
N ALA A 6 -51.28 24.17 -27.07
CA ALA A 6 -50.00 24.70 -26.62
C ALA A 6 -49.59 24.09 -25.25
N PHE A 7 -50.52 23.98 -24.30
CA PHE A 7 -50.25 23.33 -23.01
C PHE A 7 -49.90 21.84 -23.15
N LEU A 8 -50.59 21.10 -24.02
CA LEU A 8 -50.29 19.70 -24.28
C LEU A 8 -48.92 19.52 -24.96
N ALA A 9 -48.58 20.39 -25.92
CA ALA A 9 -47.26 20.40 -26.55
C ALA A 9 -46.14 20.73 -25.56
N THR A 10 -46.35 21.72 -24.67
CA THR A 10 -45.40 22.07 -23.60
C THR A 10 -45.24 20.95 -22.59
N ALA A 11 -46.33 20.29 -22.18
CA ALA A 11 -46.28 19.17 -21.25
C ALA A 11 -45.56 17.96 -21.87
N TRP A 12 -45.76 17.70 -23.16
CA TRP A 12 -45.07 16.64 -23.89
C TRP A 12 -43.56 16.92 -24.00
N ALA A 13 -43.18 18.13 -24.40
CA ALA A 13 -41.78 18.55 -24.45
C ALA A 13 -41.11 18.46 -23.07
N ALA A 14 -41.81 18.86 -22.00
CA ALA A 14 -41.31 18.73 -20.63
C ALA A 14 -41.15 17.25 -20.19
N PHE A 15 -42.06 16.38 -20.61
CA PHE A 15 -41.97 14.94 -20.35
C PHE A 15 -40.79 14.29 -21.08
N GLU A 16 -40.62 14.58 -22.38
CA GLU A 16 -39.48 14.10 -23.17
C GLU A 16 -38.13 14.63 -22.64
N ALA A 17 -38.09 15.89 -22.22
CA ALA A 17 -36.90 16.48 -21.59
C ALA A 17 -36.53 15.76 -20.27
N ARG A 18 -37.52 15.46 -19.43
CA ARG A 18 -37.31 14.71 -18.19
C ARG A 18 -36.84 13.27 -18.44
N TYR A 19 -37.43 12.59 -19.43
CA TYR A 19 -37.01 11.25 -19.83
C TYR A 19 -35.56 11.25 -20.35
N SER A 20 -35.22 12.22 -21.20
CA SER A 20 -33.88 12.41 -21.75
C SER A 20 -32.83 12.68 -20.66
N ALA A 21 -33.14 13.55 -19.68
CA ALA A 21 -32.27 13.81 -18.54
C ALA A 21 -32.01 12.56 -17.68
N LYS A 22 -33.03 11.73 -17.47
CA LYS A 22 -32.89 10.47 -16.71
C LYS A 22 -32.01 9.46 -17.45
N ALA A 23 -32.14 9.36 -18.78
CA ALA A 23 -31.28 8.52 -19.60
C ALA A 23 -29.82 9.01 -19.57
N ALA A 24 -29.60 10.32 -19.67
CA ALA A 24 -28.27 10.94 -19.56
C ALA A 24 -27.64 10.70 -18.18
N MET A 25 -28.38 10.87 -17.08
CA MET A 25 -27.89 10.54 -15.74
C MET A 25 -27.55 9.06 -15.58
N LYS A 26 -28.36 8.16 -16.15
CA LYS A 26 -28.07 6.73 -16.13
C LYS A 26 -26.80 6.41 -16.93
N ALA A 27 -26.61 7.05 -18.09
CA ALA A 27 -25.39 6.91 -18.88
C ALA A 27 -24.17 7.47 -18.15
N VAL A 28 -24.27 8.66 -17.54
CA VAL A 28 -23.21 9.25 -16.69
C VAL A 28 -22.88 8.33 -15.53
N LYS A 29 -23.88 7.75 -14.87
CA LYS A 29 -23.66 6.79 -13.78
C LYS A 29 -22.96 5.53 -14.26
N LEU A 30 -23.40 4.93 -15.37
CA LEU A 30 -22.75 3.76 -15.97
C LEU A 30 -21.30 4.05 -16.40
N THR A 31 -21.03 5.23 -16.95
CA THR A 31 -19.67 5.67 -17.30
C THR A 31 -18.83 5.93 -16.05
N SER A 32 -19.41 6.48 -14.99
CA SER A 32 -18.72 6.70 -13.72
C SER A 32 -18.36 5.38 -13.04
N ASP A 33 -19.32 4.43 -13.01
CA ASP A 33 -19.14 3.08 -12.47
C ASP A 33 -18.09 2.32 -13.30
N SER A 34 -18.10 2.44 -14.64
CA SER A 34 -17.08 1.80 -15.49
C SER A 34 -15.69 2.40 -15.30
N LEU A 35 -15.57 3.72 -15.15
CA LEU A 35 -14.31 4.38 -14.81
C LEU A 35 -13.79 4.00 -13.41
N TYR A 36 -14.69 3.78 -12.46
CA TYR A 36 -14.32 3.29 -11.13
C TYR A 36 -13.80 1.85 -11.18
N GLU A 37 -14.53 0.94 -11.82
CA GLU A 37 -14.08 -0.45 -11.96
C GLU A 37 -12.78 -0.57 -12.76
N MET A 38 -12.59 0.26 -13.80
CA MET A 38 -11.35 0.32 -14.55
C MET A 38 -10.18 0.78 -13.68
N ARG A 39 -10.33 1.87 -12.92
CA ARG A 39 -9.29 2.36 -11.98
C ARG A 39 -8.95 1.30 -10.93
N LYS A 40 -9.97 0.63 -10.38
CA LYS A 40 -9.79 -0.44 -9.41
C LYS A 40 -9.05 -1.64 -10.01
N ALA A 41 -9.38 -2.04 -11.23
CA ALA A 41 -8.69 -3.10 -11.94
C ALA A 41 -7.23 -2.74 -12.21
N SER A 42 -6.95 -1.52 -12.70
CA SER A 42 -5.59 -1.03 -12.92
C SER A 42 -4.79 -0.99 -11.61
N PHE A 43 -5.38 -0.48 -10.53
CA PHE A 43 -4.72 -0.46 -9.21
C PHE A 43 -4.34 -1.88 -8.76
N LYS A 44 -5.27 -2.84 -8.85
CA LYS A 44 -5.01 -4.24 -8.50
C LYS A 44 -3.91 -4.86 -9.35
N GLN A 45 -3.87 -4.56 -10.65
CA GLN A 45 -2.84 -5.05 -11.56
C GLN A 45 -1.45 -4.50 -11.17
N TRP A 46 -1.35 -3.20 -10.90
CA TRP A 46 -0.10 -2.58 -10.45
C TRP A 46 0.34 -3.08 -9.08
N PHE A 47 -0.59 -3.21 -8.13
CA PHE A 47 -0.31 -3.79 -6.82
C PHE A 47 0.23 -5.22 -6.95
N GLN A 48 -0.41 -6.04 -7.80
CA GLN A 48 0.04 -7.39 -8.07
C GLN A 48 1.45 -7.44 -8.68
N LEU A 49 1.76 -6.56 -9.63
CA LEU A 49 3.11 -6.45 -10.20
C LEU A 49 4.15 -6.09 -9.13
N LEU A 50 3.81 -5.18 -8.23
CA LEU A 50 4.70 -4.83 -7.12
C LEU A 50 4.91 -6.01 -6.15
N LEU A 51 3.88 -6.82 -5.91
CA LEU A 51 3.99 -8.05 -5.12
C LEU A 51 4.82 -9.13 -5.81
N GLU A 52 4.75 -9.23 -7.14
CA GLU A 52 5.56 -10.14 -7.94
C GLU A 52 7.04 -9.74 -7.92
N GLN A 53 7.34 -8.45 -7.97
CA GLN A 53 8.70 -7.93 -7.79
C GLN A 53 9.20 -8.12 -6.34
N HIS A 54 8.30 -8.05 -5.36
CA HIS A 54 8.64 -8.22 -3.95
C HIS A 54 9.18 -9.63 -3.63
N ALA A 55 8.62 -10.68 -4.23
CA ALA A 55 8.98 -12.07 -3.94
C ALA A 55 10.50 -12.37 -4.12
N PRO A 56 11.11 -12.17 -5.31
CA PRO A 56 12.53 -12.46 -5.48
C PRO A 56 13.44 -11.57 -4.62
N MET A 57 13.03 -10.33 -4.32
CA MET A 57 13.81 -9.43 -3.46
C MET A 57 13.72 -9.85 -1.98
N HIS A 58 12.57 -10.38 -1.56
CA HIS A 58 12.41 -10.97 -0.22
C HIS A 58 13.29 -12.19 -0.07
N ASP A 59 13.28 -13.10 -1.04
CA ASP A 59 14.12 -14.31 -1.01
C ASP A 59 15.61 -13.97 -0.96
N GLU A 60 16.05 -12.95 -1.70
CA GLU A 60 17.43 -12.47 -1.69
C GLU A 60 17.83 -11.90 -0.32
N VAL A 61 16.99 -11.05 0.28
CA VAL A 61 17.25 -10.50 1.62
C VAL A 61 17.20 -11.61 2.68
N GLN A 62 16.27 -12.56 2.57
CA GLN A 62 16.22 -13.70 3.47
C GLN A 62 17.49 -14.54 3.38
N ASN A 63 17.95 -14.84 2.17
CA ASN A 63 19.19 -15.58 1.96
C ASN A 63 20.39 -14.81 2.52
N LEU A 64 20.44 -13.50 2.35
CA LEU A 64 21.48 -12.65 2.93
C LEU A 64 21.47 -12.75 4.46
N ILE A 65 20.30 -12.65 5.11
CA ILE A 65 20.17 -12.79 6.56
C ILE A 65 20.64 -14.16 7.04
N SER A 66 20.30 -15.23 6.31
CA SER A 66 20.65 -16.61 6.69
C SER A 66 22.13 -16.96 6.47
N THR A 67 22.80 -16.34 5.50
CA THR A 67 24.15 -16.74 5.06
C THR A 67 25.25 -15.77 5.47
N ASP A 68 24.94 -14.49 5.62
CA ASP A 68 25.90 -13.47 5.99
C ASP A 68 26.16 -13.51 7.50
N GLN A 69 27.35 -14.00 7.87
CA GLN A 69 27.77 -14.12 9.27
C GLN A 69 27.77 -12.78 10.00
N ASP A 70 28.06 -11.66 9.31
CA ASP A 70 28.04 -10.33 9.94
C ASP A 70 26.63 -9.88 10.32
N ILE A 71 25.61 -10.45 9.67
CA ILE A 71 24.20 -10.16 9.92
C ILE A 71 23.63 -11.19 10.90
N SER A 72 23.83 -12.48 10.65
CA SER A 72 23.23 -13.58 11.43
C SER A 72 23.74 -13.65 12.87
N ILE A 73 25.03 -13.38 13.11
CA ILE A 73 25.65 -13.40 14.45
C ILE A 73 25.14 -12.23 15.31
N LYS A 74 24.62 -11.17 14.69
CA LYS A 74 24.21 -9.95 15.41
C LYS A 74 22.79 -9.99 15.94
N PHE A 75 21.86 -10.81 15.40
CA PHE A 75 20.43 -10.91 15.77
C PHE A 75 20.17 -11.40 17.23
N ASN A 76 20.77 -10.73 18.23
CA ASN A 76 20.66 -10.92 19.68
C ASN A 76 20.71 -9.53 20.36
N ILE A 77 19.84 -9.25 21.34
CA ILE A 77 19.64 -8.08 22.24
C ILE A 77 20.52 -6.81 22.02
N ASN A 78 21.84 -6.94 21.91
CA ASN A 78 22.75 -5.86 21.51
C ASN A 78 22.68 -5.50 19.99
N PHE A 79 21.62 -5.96 19.32
CA PHE A 79 21.45 -6.02 17.87
C PHE A 79 21.22 -4.66 17.21
N LEU A 80 20.40 -3.79 17.82
CA LEU A 80 19.87 -2.60 17.13
C LEU A 80 20.96 -1.59 16.75
N GLN A 81 21.86 -1.27 17.67
CA GLN A 81 22.94 -0.29 17.42
C GLN A 81 24.04 -0.83 16.50
N SER A 82 24.33 -2.13 16.56
CA SER A 82 25.41 -2.76 15.81
C SER A 82 25.01 -3.17 14.39
N SER A 83 23.70 -3.28 14.11
CA SER A 83 23.20 -3.88 12.87
C SER A 83 22.68 -2.87 11.88
N PHE A 84 22.19 -1.71 12.32
CA PHE A 84 21.83 -0.63 11.40
C PHE A 84 22.98 -0.31 10.43
N PRO A 85 24.23 -0.05 10.88
CA PRO A 85 25.32 0.32 9.95
C PRO A 85 25.71 -0.80 8.99
N THR A 86 25.47 -2.07 9.35
CA THR A 86 25.75 -3.23 8.49
C THR A 86 24.64 -3.40 7.45
N LEU A 87 23.38 -3.44 7.89
CA LEU A 87 22.21 -3.59 7.02
C LEU A 87 22.11 -2.44 6.02
N SER A 88 22.38 -1.22 6.48
CA SER A 88 22.22 -0.02 5.67
C SER A 88 23.27 0.13 4.55
N LYS A 89 24.33 -0.70 4.57
CA LYS A 89 25.38 -0.74 3.53
C LYS A 89 25.16 -1.85 2.50
N LYS A 90 24.22 -2.77 2.73
CA LYS A 90 23.92 -3.87 1.82
C LYS A 90 22.94 -3.38 0.77
N THR A 91 23.37 -3.40 -0.50
CA THR A 91 22.59 -2.87 -1.62
C THR A 91 21.25 -3.59 -1.78
N GLU A 92 21.24 -4.90 -1.56
CA GLU A 92 20.08 -5.78 -1.64
C GLU A 92 19.02 -5.36 -0.61
N VAL A 93 19.47 -5.08 0.62
CA VAL A 93 18.61 -4.62 1.72
C VAL A 93 18.03 -3.24 1.41
N ILE A 94 18.86 -2.28 1.01
CA ILE A 94 18.38 -0.92 0.68
C ILE A 94 17.40 -0.95 -0.50
N ARG A 95 17.71 -1.72 -1.54
CA ARG A 95 16.83 -1.90 -2.70
C ARG A 95 15.48 -2.48 -2.27
N TYR A 96 15.49 -3.46 -1.38
CA TYR A 96 14.27 -4.05 -0.84
C TYR A 96 13.47 -3.06 0.02
N ILE A 97 14.11 -2.29 0.89
CA ILE A 97 13.43 -1.26 1.70
C ILE A 97 12.77 -0.20 0.82
N ASN A 98 13.46 0.29 -0.21
CA ASN A 98 12.87 1.22 -1.16
C ASN A 98 11.65 0.62 -1.87
N HIS A 99 11.68 -0.67 -2.20
CA HIS A 99 10.53 -1.36 -2.77
C HIS A 99 9.34 -1.44 -1.79
N ILE A 100 9.60 -1.72 -0.50
CA ILE A 100 8.57 -1.69 0.54
C ILE A 100 7.95 -0.30 0.66
N VAL A 101 8.76 0.76 0.66
CA VAL A 101 8.26 2.15 0.65
C VAL A 101 7.37 2.39 -0.56
N SER A 102 7.82 2.03 -1.78
CA SER A 102 7.03 2.18 -3.01
C SER A 102 5.69 1.47 -2.94
N ILE A 103 5.62 0.25 -2.38
CA ILE A 103 4.35 -0.47 -2.22
C ILE A 103 3.42 0.28 -1.26
N LEU A 104 3.94 0.68 -0.10
CA LEU A 104 3.15 1.37 0.92
C LEU A 104 2.66 2.74 0.43
N GLU A 105 3.48 3.46 -0.33
CA GLU A 105 3.11 4.71 -0.98
C GLU A 105 2.07 4.52 -2.07
N PHE A 106 2.21 3.48 -2.90
CA PHE A 106 1.20 3.15 -3.91
C PHE A 106 -0.17 2.88 -3.29
N VAL A 107 -0.21 2.12 -2.19
CA VAL A 107 -1.46 1.87 -1.44
C VAL A 107 -1.98 3.16 -0.79
N ASP A 108 -1.10 4.04 -0.33
CA ASP A 108 -1.51 5.25 0.38
C ASP A 108 -1.97 6.39 -0.54
N ASN A 109 -1.25 6.63 -1.63
CA ASN A 109 -1.40 7.79 -2.50
C ASN A 109 -2.19 7.47 -3.77
N ASP A 110 -1.96 6.30 -4.37
CA ASP A 110 -2.49 5.93 -5.70
C ASP A 110 -3.71 5.02 -5.63
N PHE A 111 -4.36 4.95 -4.46
CA PHE A 111 -5.55 4.14 -4.27
C PHE A 111 -6.64 4.55 -5.26
N TYR A 112 -7.35 3.56 -5.83
CA TYR A 112 -8.30 3.75 -6.92
C TYR A 112 -9.52 4.65 -6.60
N THR A 113 -9.67 5.09 -5.36
CA THR A 113 -10.68 6.06 -4.92
C THR A 113 -10.16 6.93 -3.78
N THR A 114 -10.49 8.23 -3.82
CA THR A 114 -10.09 9.22 -2.83
C THR A 114 -10.84 9.08 -1.50
N ASN A 115 -11.99 8.39 -1.52
CA ASN A 115 -12.86 8.21 -0.35
C ASN A 115 -12.71 6.83 0.29
N ALA A 116 -11.64 6.11 -0.05
CA ALA A 116 -11.40 4.78 0.49
C ALA A 116 -11.28 4.83 2.02
N SER A 117 -11.92 3.88 2.68
CA SER A 117 -11.73 3.71 4.11
C SER A 117 -10.28 3.30 4.40
N PHE A 118 -9.77 3.72 5.57
CA PHE A 118 -8.45 3.26 6.02
C PHE A 118 -8.37 1.73 6.10
N ASN A 119 -9.45 1.06 6.49
CA ASN A 119 -9.51 -0.41 6.55
C ASN A 119 -9.34 -1.06 5.17
N GLU A 120 -9.90 -0.48 4.10
CA GLU A 120 -9.69 -1.01 2.75
C GLU A 120 -8.22 -0.93 2.35
N LYS A 121 -7.55 0.19 2.60
CA LYS A 121 -6.09 0.33 2.35
C LYS A 121 -5.30 -0.67 3.20
N LYS A 122 -5.66 -0.81 4.47
CA LYS A 122 -5.01 -1.74 5.41
C LYS A 122 -5.07 -3.19 4.90
N GLN A 123 -6.15 -3.63 4.28
CA GLN A 123 -6.24 -4.98 3.70
C GLN A 123 -5.19 -5.25 2.60
N TYR A 124 -4.78 -4.24 1.81
CA TYR A 124 -3.70 -4.40 0.84
C TYR A 124 -2.34 -4.44 1.53
N VAL A 125 -2.12 -3.61 2.54
CA VAL A 125 -0.89 -3.68 3.34
C VAL A 125 -0.77 -5.02 4.07
N GLU A 126 -1.87 -5.57 4.59
CA GLU A 126 -1.90 -6.89 5.21
C GLU A 126 -1.48 -8.00 4.22
N GLN A 127 -1.91 -7.92 2.95
CA GLN A 127 -1.46 -8.86 1.92
C GLN A 127 0.07 -8.82 1.70
N LEU A 128 0.69 -7.65 1.77
CA LEU A 128 2.16 -7.52 1.75
C LEU A 128 2.76 -8.13 3.02
N THR A 129 2.30 -7.71 4.21
CA THR A 129 2.88 -8.15 5.49
C THR A 129 2.82 -9.67 5.69
N ASN A 130 1.77 -10.34 5.19
CA ASN A 130 1.62 -11.79 5.28
C ASN A 130 2.61 -12.56 4.38
N ARG A 131 3.26 -11.90 3.43
CA ARG A 131 4.28 -12.47 2.55
C ARG A 131 5.69 -12.28 3.08
N ILE A 132 5.86 -11.51 4.16
CA ILE A 132 7.15 -11.22 4.77
C ILE A 132 7.27 -12.01 6.08
N ASN A 133 8.33 -12.79 6.20
CA ASN A 133 8.65 -13.50 7.44
C ASN A 133 9.20 -12.57 8.52
N SER A 134 9.29 -13.08 9.76
CA SER A 134 9.64 -12.28 10.94
C SER A 134 11.05 -11.71 10.88
N ASP A 135 12.04 -12.45 10.35
CA ASP A 135 13.43 -11.99 10.27
C ASP A 135 13.57 -10.77 9.36
N VAL A 136 12.95 -10.81 8.17
CA VAL A 136 12.93 -9.68 7.25
C VAL A 136 12.09 -8.52 7.81
N LYS A 137 10.99 -8.80 8.52
CA LYS A 137 10.24 -7.75 9.23
C LYS A 137 11.08 -7.05 10.28
N LEU A 138 11.96 -7.76 10.99
CA LEU A 138 12.88 -7.15 11.93
C LEU A 138 13.91 -6.25 11.22
N VAL A 139 14.41 -6.64 10.04
CA VAL A 139 15.25 -5.75 9.20
C VAL A 139 14.51 -4.48 8.81
N ILE A 140 13.25 -4.61 8.35
CA ILE A 140 12.39 -3.45 8.03
C ILE A 140 12.19 -2.57 9.27
N ALA A 141 11.94 -3.17 10.43
CA ALA A 141 11.77 -2.44 11.68
C ALA A 141 13.02 -1.64 12.04
N ILE A 142 14.21 -2.25 11.98
CA ILE A 142 15.49 -1.60 12.29
C ILE A 142 15.73 -0.39 11.38
N LEU A 143 15.53 -0.55 10.08
CA LEU A 143 15.71 0.52 9.11
C LEU A 143 14.57 1.56 9.20
N GLY A 144 13.41 1.16 9.71
CA GLY A 144 12.27 2.03 9.99
C GLY A 144 12.35 2.78 11.31
N LEU A 145 13.32 2.53 12.20
CA LEU A 145 13.41 3.22 13.50
C LEU A 145 13.66 4.73 13.38
N ASN A 146 14.05 5.24 12.20
CA ASN A 146 14.33 6.67 11.97
C ASN A 146 15.33 7.28 12.98
N VAL A 147 16.24 6.45 13.51
CA VAL A 147 17.28 6.86 14.47
C VAL A 147 18.57 7.25 13.75
N PHE A 148 18.78 6.74 12.54
CA PHE A 148 20.00 6.93 11.79
C PHE A 148 19.64 7.28 10.34
N ASP A 149 19.99 8.49 9.90
CA ASP A 149 19.88 8.91 8.49
C ASP A 149 21.21 8.62 7.80
N ASN A 150 21.15 7.90 6.69
CA ASN A 150 22.32 7.53 5.90
C ASN A 150 22.21 7.98 4.42
N GLY A 151 21.14 8.70 4.05
CA GLY A 151 20.92 9.22 2.70
C GLY A 151 20.62 8.19 1.60
N THR A 152 20.51 6.89 1.90
CA THR A 152 20.29 5.85 0.86
C THR A 152 18.82 5.44 0.69
N TYR A 153 17.96 5.89 1.60
CA TYR A 153 16.50 5.82 1.55
C TYR A 153 15.94 6.94 2.44
N THR A 154 14.62 7.03 2.61
CA THR A 154 14.00 8.03 3.52
C THR A 154 13.46 7.33 4.78
N PRO A 155 14.28 7.17 5.86
CA PRO A 155 13.86 6.45 7.08
C PRO A 155 12.61 7.04 7.72
N ARG A 156 12.46 8.36 7.65
CA ARG A 156 11.26 9.06 8.12
C ARG A 156 10.00 8.60 7.39
N ARG A 157 10.03 8.53 6.06
CA ARG A 157 8.87 8.15 5.26
C ARG A 157 8.49 6.69 5.50
N LEU A 158 9.50 5.81 5.58
CA LEU A 158 9.31 4.43 5.97
C LEU A 158 8.66 4.33 7.36
N ASN A 159 9.20 5.03 8.36
CA ASN A 159 8.64 5.06 9.72
C ASN A 159 7.18 5.52 9.75
N GLU A 160 6.86 6.61 9.06
CA GLU A 160 5.50 7.15 8.96
C GLU A 160 4.53 6.12 8.39
N LEU A 161 4.90 5.44 7.29
CA LEU A 161 4.06 4.43 6.64
C LEU A 161 3.91 3.15 7.49
N LEU A 162 4.99 2.66 8.09
CA LEU A 162 4.97 1.49 8.97
C LEU A 162 4.05 1.71 10.18
N ASN A 163 4.14 2.89 10.81
CA ASN A 163 3.30 3.27 11.94
C ASN A 163 1.85 3.48 11.51
N LYS A 164 1.61 4.16 10.38
CA LYS A 164 0.27 4.42 9.85
C LYS A 164 -0.53 3.13 9.65
N TYR A 165 0.10 2.08 9.17
CA TYR A 165 -0.58 0.81 8.87
C TYR A 165 -0.45 -0.26 9.95
N ASP A 166 0.21 0.04 11.07
CA ASP A 166 0.46 -0.93 12.15
C ASP A 166 1.12 -2.21 11.59
N PHE A 167 2.19 -2.00 10.82
CA PHE A 167 2.79 -3.02 9.94
C PHE A 167 3.30 -4.25 10.70
N PHE A 168 3.59 -4.11 12.00
CA PHE A 168 4.16 -5.16 12.86
C PHE A 168 3.19 -5.68 13.93
N ASN A 169 1.88 -5.43 13.81
CA ASN A 169 0.87 -5.79 14.82
C ASN A 169 1.00 -7.23 15.37
N ARG A 170 1.38 -8.19 14.52
CA ARG A 170 1.47 -9.62 14.87
C ARG A 170 2.89 -10.10 15.21
N GLU A 171 3.87 -9.21 15.25
CA GLU A 171 5.26 -9.58 15.48
C GLU A 171 5.66 -9.40 16.94
N CYS A 172 6.36 -10.40 17.48
CA CYS A 172 7.15 -10.24 18.69
C CYS A 172 8.61 -10.50 18.37
N PHE A 173 9.38 -9.43 18.17
CA PHE A 173 10.76 -9.52 17.75
C PHE A 173 11.72 -9.99 18.85
N PHE A 174 11.36 -9.82 20.13
CA PHE A 174 12.23 -10.13 21.26
C PHE A 174 11.51 -11.08 22.22
N LYS A 175 11.81 -12.38 22.10
CA LYS A 175 11.22 -13.43 22.95
C LYS A 175 11.45 -13.18 24.44
N GLU A 176 12.59 -12.60 24.79
CA GLU A 176 12.94 -12.22 26.17
C GLU A 176 12.01 -11.17 26.79
N ALA A 177 11.29 -10.40 25.96
CA ALA A 177 10.26 -9.48 26.45
C ALA A 177 8.98 -10.21 26.90
N ILE A 178 8.79 -11.47 26.49
CA ILE A 178 7.65 -12.32 26.86
C ILE A 178 7.99 -13.17 28.11
N GLU A 179 9.24 -13.57 28.31
CA GLU A 179 9.66 -14.51 29.36
C GLU A 179 9.90 -13.86 30.75
N LYS A 180 9.24 -12.74 31.07
CA LYS A 180 9.30 -12.11 32.40
C LYS A 180 8.16 -12.54 33.32
#